data_AF-A0A9E3K6N2-F1
#
_entry.id   AF-A0A9E3K6N2-F1
#
_cell.length_a   1.000
_cell.length_b   1.000
_cell.length_c   1.000
_cell.angle_alpha   90.00
_cell.angle_beta   90.00
_cell.angle_gamma   90.00
#
_symmetry.space_group_name_H-M   'P 1'
#
loop_
_entity.id
_entity.type
_entity.pdbx_description
1 polymer ?
#
loop_
_entity_poly.entity_id
_entity_poly.type
_entity_poly.pdbx_seq_one_letter_code
_entity_poly.pdbx_strand_id
1 'polypeptide(L)'
;MAWHVTLFNMMLAISCGYALKLGGPPERIVGGSLLIAALATALSFSPIASRFLNVEIGVLLTDLVLLVTLVVVAIHADRGWTLVLAGLQLDTVGAHFVKAINPQLLTVTYALMIAGWSYPMVILLAIGTHRHRRRLRARGYDPSWRLQDISPDASPS
;
A
#
# COMPACT_ATOMS: atom_id res chain seq x y z
N MET A 1 -10.45 24.05 -0.83
CA MET A 1 -10.78 22.79 -1.54
C MET A 1 -9.66 21.73 -1.52
N ALA A 2 -8.73 21.74 -0.54
CA ALA A 2 -7.65 20.73 -0.43
C ALA A 2 -7.78 19.79 0.80
N TRP A 3 -8.91 19.84 1.51
CA TRP A 3 -9.06 19.18 2.81
C TRP A 3 -8.91 17.65 2.72
N HIS A 4 -9.35 17.03 1.61
CA HIS A 4 -9.26 15.60 1.40
C HIS A 4 -7.81 15.13 1.21
N VAL A 5 -6.97 15.92 0.52
CA VAL A 5 -5.53 15.61 0.35
C VAL A 5 -4.81 15.67 1.70
N THR A 6 -5.07 16.72 2.49
CA THR A 6 -4.49 16.86 3.82
C THR A 6 -4.93 15.71 4.73
N LEU A 7 -6.22 15.36 4.71
CA LEU A 7 -6.76 14.23 5.47
C LEU A 7 -6.07 12.92 5.08
N PHE A 8 -5.94 12.65 3.79
CA PHE A 8 -5.25 11.46 3.30
C PHE A 8 -3.80 11.42 3.77
N ASN A 9 -3.05 12.51 3.63
CA ASN A 9 -1.64 12.57 4.05
C ASN A 9 -1.48 12.35 5.56
N MET A 10 -2.40 12.88 6.38
CA MET A 10 -2.42 12.60 7.82
C MET A 10 -2.67 11.12 8.08
N MET A 11 -3.66 10.53 7.41
CA MET A 11 -3.99 9.11 7.57
C MET A 11 -2.82 8.22 7.13
N LEU A 12 -2.19 8.52 6.00
CA LEU A 12 -0.99 7.85 5.51
C LEU A 12 0.15 7.93 6.54
N ALA A 13 0.49 9.12 7.01
CA ALA A 13 1.58 9.32 7.96
C ALA A 13 1.33 8.60 9.29
N ILE A 14 0.10 8.64 9.80
CA ILE A 14 -0.30 7.96 11.04
C ILE A 14 -0.24 6.44 10.84
N SER A 15 -0.87 5.89 9.80
CA SER A 15 -0.88 4.45 9.54
C SER A 15 0.52 3.89 9.31
N CYS A 16 1.34 4.57 8.50
CA CYS A 16 2.70 4.12 8.21
C CYS A 16 3.61 4.29 9.42
N GLY A 17 3.51 5.40 10.16
CA GLY A 17 4.23 5.59 11.42
C GLY A 17 3.84 4.54 12.47
N TYR A 18 2.56 4.17 12.54
CA TYR A 18 2.08 3.10 13.40
C TYR A 18 2.68 1.74 13.01
N ALA A 19 2.65 1.39 11.72
CA ALA A 19 3.22 0.16 11.21
C ALA A 19 4.74 0.08 11.41
N LEU A 20 5.46 1.18 11.14
CA LEU A 20 6.91 1.24 11.28
C LEU A 20 7.36 1.08 12.74
N LYS A 21 6.63 1.69 13.69
CA LYS A 21 6.98 1.62 15.12
C LYS A 21 6.51 0.33 15.77
N LEU A 22 5.31 -0.14 15.45
CA LEU A 22 4.60 -1.15 16.22
C LEU A 22 4.17 -2.39 15.42
N GLY A 23 4.40 -2.42 14.12
CA GLY A 23 4.16 -3.57 13.26
C GLY A 23 5.29 -4.59 13.26
N GLY A 24 5.00 -5.79 12.75
CA GLY A 24 6.00 -6.80 12.42
C GLY A 24 6.68 -6.51 11.09
N PRO A 25 7.58 -7.39 10.64
CA PRO A 25 8.30 -7.22 9.37
C PRO A 25 7.38 -6.94 8.16
N PRO A 26 6.27 -7.69 7.93
CA PRO A 26 5.36 -7.41 6.81
C PRO A 26 4.72 -6.02 6.92
N GLU A 27 4.22 -5.64 8.10
CA GLU A 27 3.60 -4.34 8.33
C GLU A 27 4.60 -3.20 8.11
N ARG A 28 5.86 -3.35 8.58
CA ARG A 28 6.93 -2.36 8.41
C ARG A 28 7.32 -2.18 6.94
N ILE A 29 7.47 -3.28 6.20
CA ILE A 29 7.81 -3.24 4.76
C ILE A 29 6.68 -2.54 4.00
N VAL A 30 5.43 -2.92 4.24
CA VAL A 30 4.28 -2.29 3.58
C VAL A 30 4.19 -0.79 3.94
N GLY A 31 4.29 -0.44 5.23
CA GLY A 31 4.24 0.96 5.67
C GLY A 31 5.37 1.81 5.10
N GLY A 32 6.60 1.29 5.06
CA GLY A 32 7.73 1.96 4.42
C GLY A 32 7.52 2.14 2.92
N SER A 33 7.05 1.10 2.23
CA SER A 33 6.81 1.12 0.79
C SER A 33 5.71 2.12 0.40
N LEU A 34 4.62 2.20 1.17
CA LEU A 34 3.56 3.18 0.94
C LEU A 34 4.04 4.62 1.15
N LEU A 35 4.88 4.88 2.15
CA LEU A 35 5.49 6.21 2.34
C LEU A 35 6.41 6.58 1.19
N ILE A 36 7.30 5.66 0.79
CA ILE A 36 8.23 5.89 -0.32
C ILE A 36 7.46 6.13 -1.62
N ALA A 37 6.44 5.32 -1.91
CA ALA A 37 5.59 5.48 -3.08
C ALA A 37 4.85 6.83 -3.07
N ALA A 38 4.30 7.25 -1.92
CA ALA A 38 3.63 8.55 -1.83
C ALA A 38 4.59 9.72 -2.12
N LEU A 39 5.84 9.66 -1.62
CA LEU A 39 6.86 10.66 -1.92
C LEU A 39 7.28 10.62 -3.40
N ALA A 40 7.54 9.44 -3.94
CA ALA A 40 7.91 9.27 -5.35
C ALA A 40 6.82 9.77 -6.29
N THR A 41 5.54 9.47 -6.00
CA THR A 41 4.39 9.99 -6.75
C THR A 41 4.30 11.52 -6.68
N ALA A 42 4.48 12.11 -5.50
CA ALA A 42 4.45 13.57 -5.35
C ALA A 42 5.54 14.27 -6.19
N LEU A 43 6.71 13.64 -6.32
CA LEU A 43 7.83 14.13 -7.14
C LEU A 43 7.66 13.84 -8.63
N SER A 44 6.88 12.83 -8.99
CA SER A 44 6.73 12.34 -10.37
C SER A 44 5.56 12.94 -11.13
N PHE A 45 4.62 13.60 -10.44
CA PHE A 45 3.47 14.19 -11.10
C PHE A 45 3.87 15.27 -12.10
N SER A 46 3.24 15.23 -13.26
CA SER A 46 3.37 16.29 -14.26
C SER A 46 2.85 17.66 -13.74
N PRO A 47 3.19 18.78 -14.41
CA PRO A 47 2.73 20.11 -14.01
C PRO A 47 1.20 20.18 -13.88
N ILE A 48 0.70 21.03 -12.98
CA ILE A 48 -0.73 21.10 -12.65
C ILE A 48 -1.63 21.33 -13.87
N ALA A 49 -1.16 22.09 -14.86
CA ALA A 49 -1.91 22.40 -16.09
C ALA A 49 -2.09 21.20 -17.02
N SER A 50 -1.21 20.19 -16.93
CA SER A 50 -1.24 18.99 -17.79
C SER A 50 -1.54 17.70 -17.04
N ARG A 51 -1.75 17.79 -15.71
CA ARG A 51 -1.86 16.62 -14.84
C ARG A 51 -3.06 15.76 -15.22
N PHE A 52 -2.82 14.45 -15.31
CA PHE A 52 -3.82 13.44 -15.66
C PHE A 52 -4.43 13.56 -17.06
N LEU A 53 -3.95 14.48 -17.91
CA LEU A 53 -4.39 14.54 -19.30
C LEU A 53 -3.95 13.29 -20.07
N ASN A 54 -2.74 12.82 -19.79
CA ASN A 54 -2.16 11.58 -20.29
C ASN A 54 -1.83 10.65 -19.11
N VAL A 55 -1.33 9.45 -19.43
CA VAL A 55 -0.79 8.54 -18.42
C VAL A 55 0.38 9.21 -17.70
N GLU A 56 0.31 9.26 -16.37
CA GLU A 56 1.39 9.76 -15.53
C GLU A 56 2.49 8.68 -15.40
N ILE A 57 3.39 8.62 -16.39
CA ILE A 57 4.38 7.53 -16.50
C ILE A 57 5.23 7.35 -15.23
N GLY A 58 5.67 8.44 -14.58
CA GLY A 58 6.44 8.32 -13.33
C GLY A 58 5.61 7.77 -12.18
N VAL A 59 4.31 8.06 -12.14
CA VAL A 59 3.37 7.50 -11.16
C VAL A 59 3.10 6.03 -11.46
N LEU A 60 2.90 5.67 -12.74
CA LEU A 60 2.77 4.26 -13.16
C LEU A 60 3.99 3.43 -12.76
N LEU A 61 5.22 3.92 -12.97
CA LEU A 61 6.42 3.22 -12.56
C LEU A 61 6.49 3.04 -11.03
N THR A 62 6.12 4.07 -10.28
CA THR A 62 6.00 3.99 -8.82
C THR A 62 4.99 2.94 -8.40
N ASP A 63 3.82 2.92 -9.03
CA ASP A 63 2.73 1.98 -8.75
C ASP A 63 3.10 0.53 -9.09
N LEU A 64 3.88 0.31 -10.14
CA LEU A 64 4.39 -1.02 -10.52
C LEU A 64 5.42 -1.54 -9.52
N VAL A 65 6.36 -0.70 -9.08
CA VAL A 65 7.35 -1.07 -8.05
C VAL A 65 6.65 -1.39 -6.73
N LEU A 66 5.68 -0.58 -6.34
CA LEU A 66 4.85 -0.83 -5.17
C LEU A 66 4.07 -2.13 -5.32
N LEU A 67 3.43 -2.37 -6.47
CA LEU A 67 2.69 -3.61 -6.74
C LEU A 67 3.58 -4.85 -6.57
N VAL A 68 4.76 -4.86 -7.19
CA VAL A 68 5.71 -5.98 -7.07
C VAL A 68 6.09 -6.21 -5.60
N THR A 69 6.39 -5.13 -4.87
CA THR A 69 6.73 -5.22 -3.44
C THR A 69 5.59 -5.84 -2.63
N LEU A 70 4.35 -5.39 -2.87
CA LEU A 70 3.16 -5.89 -2.17
C LEU A 70 2.83 -7.33 -2.51
N VAL A 71 3.02 -7.74 -3.77
CA VAL A 71 2.87 -9.13 -4.21
C VAL A 71 3.90 -10.02 -3.52
N VAL A 72 5.18 -9.60 -3.48
CA VAL A 72 6.25 -10.33 -2.78
C VAL A 72 5.93 -10.47 -1.28
N VAL A 73 5.44 -9.41 -0.63
CA VAL A 73 4.99 -9.51 0.76
C VAL A 73 3.80 -10.47 0.88
N ALA A 74 2.82 -10.39 -0.01
CA ALA A 74 1.59 -11.18 0.08
C ALA A 74 1.81 -12.69 -0.08
N ILE A 75 2.78 -13.11 -0.89
CA ILE A 75 3.09 -14.53 -1.07
C ILE A 75 3.89 -15.11 0.12
N HIS A 76 4.70 -14.29 0.80
CA HIS A 76 5.58 -14.76 1.89
C HIS A 76 4.98 -14.55 3.30
N ALA A 77 4.17 -13.52 3.49
CA ALA A 77 3.61 -13.18 4.80
C ALA A 77 2.46 -14.13 5.19
N ASP A 78 2.38 -14.48 6.47
CA ASP A 78 1.21 -15.18 7.03
C ASP A 78 0.11 -14.17 7.40
N ARG A 79 -0.30 -13.37 6.40
CA ARG A 79 -1.19 -12.21 6.60
C ARG A 79 -2.16 -12.10 5.43
N GLY A 80 -3.38 -12.63 5.56
CA GLY A 80 -4.38 -12.54 4.47
C GLY A 80 -4.68 -11.10 3.99
N TRP A 81 -4.49 -10.10 4.85
CA TRP A 81 -4.74 -8.69 4.49
C TRP A 81 -3.75 -8.14 3.45
N THR A 82 -2.53 -8.69 3.33
CA THR A 82 -1.53 -8.21 2.36
C THR A 82 -1.91 -8.58 0.94
N LEU A 83 -2.63 -9.70 0.73
CA LEU A 83 -3.15 -10.07 -0.59
C LEU A 83 -4.23 -9.10 -1.07
N VAL A 84 -5.15 -8.70 -0.17
CA VAL A 84 -6.17 -7.67 -0.49
C VAL A 84 -5.49 -6.37 -0.85
N LEU A 85 -4.46 -5.97 -0.11
CA LEU A 85 -3.72 -4.73 -0.38
C LEU A 85 -2.98 -4.78 -1.73
N ALA A 86 -2.41 -5.92 -2.11
CA ALA A 86 -1.84 -6.13 -3.44
C ALA A 86 -2.90 -6.04 -4.56
N GLY A 87 -4.10 -6.59 -4.34
CA GLY A 87 -5.23 -6.48 -5.27
C GLY A 87 -5.67 -5.03 -5.51
N LEU A 88 -5.78 -4.24 -4.44
CA LEU A 88 -6.09 -2.80 -4.56
C LEU A 88 -5.01 -2.05 -5.36
N GLN A 89 -3.74 -2.42 -5.20
CA GLN A 89 -2.65 -1.80 -5.95
C GLN A 89 -2.67 -2.22 -7.42
N LEU A 90 -3.08 -3.47 -7.70
CA LEU A 90 -3.29 -3.93 -9.06
C LEU A 90 -4.41 -3.13 -9.75
N ASP A 91 -5.49 -2.80 -9.03
CA ASP A 91 -6.55 -1.94 -9.57
C ASP A 91 -6.05 -0.53 -9.89
N THR A 92 -5.20 0.05 -9.03
CA THR A 92 -4.51 1.33 -9.30
C THR A 92 -3.65 1.26 -10.56
N VAL A 93 -2.84 0.20 -10.72
CA VAL A 93 -2.06 -0.02 -11.94
C VAL A 93 -3.00 -0.16 -13.15
N GLY A 94 -4.07 -0.93 -13.02
CA GLY A 94 -5.09 -1.12 -14.06
C GLY A 94 -5.70 0.20 -14.54
N ALA A 95 -5.90 1.19 -13.66
CA ALA A 95 -6.41 2.51 -14.03
C ALA A 95 -5.49 3.24 -15.04
N HIS A 96 -4.17 3.10 -14.91
CA HIS A 96 -3.22 3.63 -15.90
C HIS A 96 -3.38 2.95 -17.26
N PHE A 97 -3.56 1.63 -17.28
CA PHE A 97 -3.79 0.89 -18.52
C PHE A 97 -5.12 1.29 -19.17
N VAL A 98 -6.18 1.49 -18.40
CA VAL A 98 -7.46 2.00 -18.91
C VAL A 98 -7.27 3.38 -19.56
N LYS A 99 -6.52 4.29 -18.93
CA LYS A 99 -6.20 5.60 -19.53
C LYS A 99 -5.34 5.48 -20.79
N ALA A 100 -4.42 4.52 -20.83
CA ALA A 100 -3.55 4.28 -21.99
C ALA A 100 -4.34 3.82 -23.22
N ILE A 101 -5.32 2.92 -23.05
CA ILE A 101 -6.16 2.41 -24.14
C ILE A 101 -7.35 3.32 -24.48
N ASN A 102 -7.77 4.17 -23.54
CA ASN A 102 -8.81 5.18 -23.73
C ASN A 102 -8.27 6.58 -23.39
N PRO A 103 -7.56 7.24 -24.31
CA PRO A 103 -7.02 8.57 -24.09
C PRO A 103 -8.10 9.62 -23.78
N GLN A 104 -9.33 9.43 -24.26
CA GLN A 104 -10.48 10.31 -24.00
C GLN A 104 -11.10 10.11 -22.61
N LEU A 105 -10.60 9.17 -21.79
CA LEU A 105 -11.06 8.99 -20.42
C LEU A 105 -10.96 10.30 -19.64
N LEU A 106 -12.06 10.68 -19.01
CA LEU A 106 -12.17 11.91 -18.23
C LEU A 106 -11.07 11.99 -17.17
N THR A 107 -10.38 13.12 -17.14
CA THR A 107 -9.27 13.43 -16.22
C THR A 107 -9.64 13.15 -14.76
N VAL A 108 -10.85 13.55 -14.35
CA VAL A 108 -11.33 13.34 -12.97
C VAL A 108 -11.54 11.85 -12.66
N THR A 109 -12.06 11.07 -13.61
CA THR A 109 -12.26 9.63 -13.45
C THR A 109 -10.92 8.92 -13.30
N TYR A 110 -9.95 9.24 -14.16
CA TYR A 110 -8.60 8.70 -14.05
C TYR A 110 -7.96 9.05 -12.70
N ALA A 111 -8.02 10.33 -12.28
CA ALA A 111 -7.50 10.77 -10.99
C ALA A 111 -8.16 10.06 -9.79
N LEU A 112 -9.47 9.84 -9.84
CA LEU A 112 -10.20 9.11 -8.80
C LEU A 112 -9.82 7.63 -8.76
N MET A 113 -9.65 6.98 -9.91
CA MET A 113 -9.27 5.57 -9.97
C MET A 113 -7.88 5.32 -9.41
N ILE A 114 -6.90 6.20 -9.67
CA ILE A 114 -5.54 6.04 -9.13
C ILE A 114 -5.42 6.44 -7.65
N ALA A 115 -6.21 7.41 -7.18
CA ALA A 115 -6.10 7.91 -5.80
C ALA A 115 -7.06 7.24 -4.82
N GLY A 116 -8.22 6.76 -5.31
CA GLY A 116 -9.31 6.25 -4.48
C GLY A 116 -8.91 5.04 -3.66
N TRP A 117 -8.12 4.13 -4.25
CA TRP A 117 -7.70 2.89 -3.59
C TRP A 117 -6.69 3.11 -2.45
N SER A 118 -6.02 4.26 -2.40
CA SER A 118 -5.04 4.55 -1.36
C SER A 118 -5.68 4.65 0.04
N TYR A 119 -6.94 5.07 0.15
CA TYR A 119 -7.67 5.15 1.43
C TYR A 119 -7.86 3.79 2.09
N PRO A 120 -8.49 2.78 1.44
CA PRO A 120 -8.62 1.46 2.02
C PRO A 120 -7.26 0.77 2.27
N MET A 121 -6.23 1.04 1.46
CA MET A 121 -4.88 0.51 1.70
C MET A 121 -4.31 0.95 3.06
N VAL A 122 -4.33 2.25 3.38
CA VAL A 122 -3.77 2.74 4.65
C VAL A 122 -4.63 2.36 5.86
N ILE A 123 -5.95 2.14 5.67
CA ILE A 123 -6.84 1.58 6.68
C ILE A 123 -6.50 0.11 6.94
N LEU A 124 -6.32 -0.69 5.88
CA LEU A 124 -5.93 -2.10 5.99
C LEU A 124 -4.58 -2.25 6.68
N LEU A 125 -3.60 -1.39 6.39
CA LEU A 125 -2.32 -1.39 7.09
C LEU A 125 -2.49 -1.14 8.59
N ALA A 126 -3.31 -0.16 8.98
CA ALA A 126 -3.58 0.13 10.38
C ALA A 126 -4.26 -1.06 11.09
N ILE A 127 -5.26 -1.66 10.45
CA ILE A 127 -5.95 -2.85 10.96
C ILE A 127 -4.99 -4.04 11.07
N GLY A 128 -4.16 -4.28 10.07
CA GLY A 128 -3.13 -5.33 10.05
C GLY A 128 -2.15 -5.17 11.22
N THR A 129 -1.64 -3.95 11.41
CA THR A 129 -0.75 -3.59 12.52
C THR A 129 -1.42 -3.78 13.88
N HIS A 130 -2.69 -3.38 14.01
CA HIS A 130 -3.43 -3.56 15.25
C HIS A 130 -3.65 -5.05 15.58
N ARG A 131 -4.01 -5.85 14.57
CA ARG A 131 -4.19 -7.31 14.73
C ARG A 131 -2.88 -7.99 15.13
N HIS A 132 -1.76 -7.60 14.53
CA HIS A 132 -0.43 -8.06 14.94
C HIS A 132 -0.16 -7.74 16.42
N ARG A 133 -0.35 -6.49 16.81
CA ARG A 133 -0.16 -6.04 18.20
C ARG A 133 -1.03 -6.80 19.20
N ARG A 134 -2.27 -7.12 18.82
CA ARG A 134 -3.20 -7.90 19.65
C ARG A 134 -2.75 -9.36 19.79
N ARG A 135 -2.32 -10.01 18.71
CA ARG A 135 -1.80 -11.39 18.76
C ARG A 135 -0.54 -11.48 19.61
N LEU A 136 0.40 -10.54 19.41
CA LEU A 136 1.64 -10.49 20.19
C LEU A 136 1.38 -10.30 21.69
N ARG A 137 0.41 -9.45 22.07
CA ARG A 137 0.03 -9.26 23.48
C ARG A 137 -0.67 -10.48 24.08
N ALA A 138 -1.50 -11.17 23.30
CA ALA A 138 -2.28 -12.30 23.79
C ALA A 138 -1.48 -13.61 23.87
N ARG A 139 -0.51 -13.80 22.96
CA ARG A 139 0.20 -15.08 22.78
C ARG A 139 1.71 -14.99 23.02
N GLY A 140 2.28 -13.80 23.17
CA GLY A 140 3.74 -13.59 23.25
C GLY A 140 4.49 -13.81 21.95
N TYR A 141 3.87 -14.45 20.95
CA TYR A 141 4.45 -14.80 19.67
C TYR A 141 3.45 -14.55 18.52
N ASP A 142 3.93 -14.02 17.40
CA ASP A 142 3.17 -13.83 16.17
C ASP A 142 4.08 -14.04 14.95
N PRO A 143 4.07 -15.24 14.34
CA PRO A 143 4.88 -15.56 13.17
C PRO A 143 4.63 -14.53 12.08
N SER A 144 5.70 -14.05 11.47
CA SER A 144 5.64 -12.97 10.49
C SER A 144 5.58 -13.51 9.06
N TRP A 145 6.22 -14.65 8.84
CA TRP A 145 6.39 -15.28 7.54
C TRP A 145 5.85 -16.70 7.57
N ARG A 146 5.19 -17.13 6.49
CA ARG A 146 4.57 -18.46 6.39
C ARG A 146 5.57 -19.61 6.62
N LEU A 147 6.84 -19.40 6.28
CA LEU A 147 7.88 -20.41 6.46
C LEU A 147 8.22 -20.67 7.94
N GLN A 148 7.99 -19.70 8.84
CA GLN A 148 8.29 -19.87 10.26
C GLN A 148 7.34 -20.87 10.93
N ASP A 149 6.08 -20.95 10.48
CA ASP A 149 5.07 -21.85 11.01
C ASP A 149 5.29 -23.34 10.68
N ILE A 150 6.07 -23.64 9.64
CA ILE A 150 6.25 -25.03 9.15
C ILE A 150 7.37 -25.76 9.89
N SER A 151 8.22 -25.04 10.63
CA SER A 151 9.36 -25.59 11.36
C SER A 151 8.89 -26.49 12.53
N PRO A 152 9.13 -27.82 12.52
CA PRO A 152 8.62 -28.74 13.55
C PRO A 152 9.22 -28.54 14.96
N ASP A 153 10.28 -27.74 15.09
CA ASP A 153 11.21 -27.79 16.24
C ASP A 153 11.25 -26.48 17.07
N ALA A 154 10.28 -25.57 16.91
CA ALA A 154 10.24 -24.33 17.70
C ALA A 154 9.69 -24.58 19.13
N SER A 155 10.45 -25.29 19.97
CA SER A 155 10.28 -25.22 21.43
C SER A 155 10.73 -23.83 21.92
N PRO A 156 9.96 -23.15 22.78
CA PRO A 156 10.38 -21.86 23.31
C PRO A 156 11.55 -22.05 24.28
N SER A 157 12.69 -21.43 23.98
CA SER A 157 13.82 -21.24 24.90
C SER A 157 13.53 -20.13 25.91
#